data_AF-A0A1W9HMB5-F1
#
_entry.id   AF-A0A1W9HMB5-F1
#
_cell.length_a   1.000
_cell.length_b   1.000
_cell.length_c   1.000
_cell.angle_alpha   90.00
_cell.angle_beta   90.00
_cell.angle_gamma   90.00
#
_symmetry.space_group_name_H-M   'P 1'
#
loop_
_entity.id
_entity.type
_entity.pdbx_description
1 polymer ?
#
loop_
_entity_poly.entity_id
_entity_poly.type
_entity_poly.pdbx_seq_one_letter_code
_entity_poly.pdbx_strand_id
1 'polypeptide(L)'
;MEPRRSSSVKWVLLPQEYCKLALEVFETQFVDRLDGAQLMIEGRIYREELIVRLGFLRPNTIRQINFEASVDFDLNKENAFELLNFLMDPLASWLESFLETKEIEFPPLWKKHRFKNRDVYMQYSTVNSKLEAEADRLLGLEHGLLNADEDGLTEEEQKDQPLH
;
A
#
# COMPACT_ATOMS: atom_id res chain seq x y z
N MET A 1 -2.13 -16.49 12.35
CA MET A 1 -1.09 -15.56 11.86
C MET A 1 -1.52 -14.17 12.28
N GLU A 2 -0.59 -13.35 12.73
CA GLU A 2 -0.82 -11.92 12.85
C GLU A 2 -0.50 -11.27 11.50
N PRO A 3 -1.40 -10.44 10.93
CA PRO A 3 -1.11 -9.71 9.72
C PRO A 3 0.04 -8.74 9.97
N ARG A 4 1.02 -8.67 9.04
CA ARG A 4 2.32 -8.01 9.25
C ARG A 4 3.10 -8.61 10.41
N ARG A 5 3.77 -9.74 10.17
CA ARG A 5 4.66 -10.34 11.19
C ARG A 5 5.70 -9.31 11.62
N SER A 6 5.99 -9.23 12.91
CA SER A 6 7.04 -8.33 13.43
C SER A 6 8.43 -8.63 12.84
N SER A 7 8.65 -9.83 12.30
CA SER A 7 9.84 -10.24 11.55
C SER A 7 9.92 -9.68 10.12
N SER A 8 8.81 -9.17 9.56
CA SER A 8 8.70 -8.64 8.19
C SER A 8 9.29 -7.23 8.05
N VAL A 9 10.54 -7.04 8.47
CA VAL A 9 11.22 -5.72 8.47
C VAL A 9 11.88 -5.42 7.12
N LYS A 10 12.42 -6.43 6.44
CA LYS A 10 13.05 -6.29 5.12
C LYS A 10 12.11 -6.80 4.03
N TRP A 11 11.86 -5.96 3.03
CA TRP A 11 11.01 -6.25 1.90
C TRP A 11 11.58 -5.70 0.61
N VAL A 12 11.12 -6.26 -0.51
CA VAL A 12 11.34 -5.71 -1.85
C VAL A 12 10.00 -5.41 -2.52
N LEU A 13 10.01 -4.46 -3.45
CA LEU A 13 8.83 -4.16 -4.26
C LEU A 13 8.52 -5.32 -5.21
N LEU A 14 7.26 -5.40 -5.65
CA LEU A 14 6.92 -6.24 -6.80
C LEU A 14 7.68 -5.76 -8.04
N PRO A 15 8.13 -6.67 -8.92
CA PRO A 15 8.71 -6.31 -10.20
C PRO A 15 7.75 -5.43 -11.02
N GLN A 16 8.25 -4.37 -11.63
CA GLN A 16 7.40 -3.41 -12.34
C GLN A 16 6.69 -4.07 -13.54
N GLU A 17 7.36 -4.99 -14.21
CA GLU A 17 6.82 -5.79 -15.30
C GLU A 17 5.64 -6.65 -14.83
N TYR A 18 5.74 -7.23 -13.63
CA TYR A 18 4.64 -8.00 -13.05
C TYR A 18 3.42 -7.11 -12.80
N CYS A 19 3.63 -5.94 -12.17
CA CYS A 19 2.56 -4.99 -11.92
C CYS A 19 1.86 -4.54 -13.20
N LYS A 20 2.62 -4.27 -14.28
CA LYS A 20 2.07 -3.90 -15.59
C LYS A 20 1.20 -5.00 -16.18
N LEU A 21 1.70 -6.24 -16.22
CA LEU A 21 0.95 -7.38 -16.76
C LEU A 21 -0.32 -7.66 -15.95
N ALA A 22 -0.22 -7.64 -14.63
CA ALA A 22 -1.38 -7.83 -13.78
C ALA A 22 -2.40 -6.69 -13.99
N LEU A 23 -1.94 -5.44 -14.12
CA LEU A 23 -2.81 -4.29 -14.36
C LEU A 23 -3.57 -4.44 -15.68
N GLU A 24 -2.89 -4.82 -16.76
CA GLU A 24 -3.48 -5.05 -18.09
C GLU A 24 -4.59 -6.12 -18.04
N VAL A 25 -4.38 -7.19 -17.26
CA VAL A 25 -5.40 -8.24 -17.07
C VAL A 25 -6.65 -7.68 -16.40
N PHE A 26 -6.49 -6.91 -15.32
CA PHE A 26 -7.62 -6.28 -14.63
C PHE A 26 -8.33 -5.24 -15.50
N GLU A 27 -7.59 -4.37 -16.18
CA GLU A 27 -8.17 -3.37 -17.06
C GLU A 27 -8.95 -4.03 -18.20
N THR A 28 -8.41 -5.10 -18.80
CA THR A 28 -9.10 -5.86 -19.85
C THR A 28 -10.38 -6.53 -19.32
N GLN A 29 -10.30 -7.13 -18.13
CA GLN A 29 -11.43 -7.85 -17.53
C GLN A 29 -12.57 -6.91 -17.11
N PHE A 30 -12.26 -5.70 -16.65
CA PHE A 30 -13.24 -4.79 -16.04
C PHE A 30 -13.50 -3.52 -16.88
N VAL A 31 -12.97 -3.41 -18.10
CA VAL A 31 -13.01 -2.19 -18.93
C VAL A 31 -14.38 -1.51 -18.99
N ASP A 32 -15.45 -2.28 -19.19
CA ASP A 32 -16.83 -1.78 -19.33
C ASP A 32 -17.42 -1.23 -18.02
N ARG A 33 -16.75 -1.45 -16.89
CA ARG A 33 -17.22 -1.15 -15.54
C ARG A 33 -16.32 -0.19 -14.78
N LEU A 34 -15.20 0.25 -15.39
CA LEU A 34 -14.28 1.17 -14.72
C LEU A 34 -14.76 2.61 -14.73
N ASP A 35 -15.66 3.01 -15.64
CA ASP A 35 -16.17 4.39 -15.75
C ASP A 35 -15.04 5.45 -15.79
N GLY A 36 -13.93 5.13 -16.47
CA GLY A 36 -12.73 5.97 -16.55
C GLY A 36 -11.85 5.98 -15.30
N ALA A 37 -12.13 5.13 -14.30
CA ALA A 37 -11.28 4.95 -13.14
C ALA A 37 -9.90 4.39 -13.52
N GLN A 38 -8.88 4.82 -12.77
CA GLN A 38 -7.53 4.30 -12.89
C GLN A 38 -7.33 3.15 -11.90
N LEU A 39 -6.78 2.05 -12.40
CA LEU A 39 -6.33 0.93 -11.59
C LEU A 39 -4.83 1.04 -11.31
N MET A 40 -4.39 0.50 -10.17
CA MET A 40 -2.98 0.44 -9.78
C MET A 40 -2.71 -0.90 -9.10
N ILE A 41 -1.58 -1.53 -9.41
CA ILE A 41 -1.14 -2.74 -8.73
C ILE A 41 0.21 -2.47 -8.07
N GLU A 42 0.25 -2.65 -6.76
CA GLU A 42 1.41 -2.44 -5.90
C GLU A 42 1.54 -3.61 -4.94
N GLY A 43 2.70 -3.78 -4.32
CA GLY A 43 2.85 -4.83 -3.32
C GLY A 43 4.27 -4.94 -2.79
N ARG A 44 4.43 -5.87 -1.85
CA ARG A 44 5.69 -6.11 -1.17
C ARG A 44 5.91 -7.61 -1.00
N ILE A 45 7.14 -8.01 -1.23
CA ILE A 45 7.64 -9.36 -0.98
C ILE A 45 8.48 -9.31 0.30
N TYR A 46 7.99 -9.97 1.34
CA TYR A 46 8.74 -10.22 2.56
C TYR A 46 9.29 -11.64 2.55
N ARG A 47 10.14 -11.99 3.51
CA ARG A 47 10.68 -13.36 3.64
C ARG A 47 9.62 -14.40 4.00
N GLU A 48 8.57 -13.97 4.71
CA GLU A 48 7.55 -14.84 5.30
C GLU A 48 6.13 -14.52 4.82
N GLU A 49 5.98 -13.50 3.97
CA GLU A 49 4.69 -12.92 3.59
C GLU A 49 4.78 -12.29 2.20
N LEU A 50 3.73 -12.44 1.41
CA LEU A 50 3.52 -11.68 0.18
C LEU A 50 2.28 -10.81 0.36
N ILE A 51 2.38 -9.54 -0.03
CA ILE A 51 1.25 -8.62 -0.01
C ILE A 51 1.09 -8.03 -1.40
N VAL A 52 -0.14 -8.07 -1.92
CA VAL A 52 -0.52 -7.34 -3.15
C VAL A 52 -1.70 -6.42 -2.85
N ARG A 53 -1.67 -5.25 -3.48
CA ARG A 53 -2.65 -4.18 -3.38
C ARG A 53 -3.16 -3.87 -4.78
N LEU A 54 -4.48 -3.84 -4.90
CA LEU A 54 -5.20 -3.31 -6.04
C LEU A 54 -5.84 -1.98 -5.65
N GLY A 55 -5.34 -0.90 -6.24
CA GLY A 55 -5.86 0.45 -6.10
C GLY A 55 -6.89 0.77 -7.20
N PHE A 56 -7.95 1.48 -6.81
CA PHE A 56 -9.02 1.97 -7.68
C PHE A 56 -9.25 3.46 -7.40
N LEU A 57 -9.02 4.30 -8.40
CA LEU A 57 -9.14 5.76 -8.29
C LEU A 57 -10.12 6.28 -9.33
N ARG A 58 -11.26 6.83 -8.87
CA ARG A 58 -12.24 7.43 -9.79
C ARG A 58 -11.74 8.77 -10.33
N PRO A 59 -12.14 9.16 -11.55
CA PRO A 59 -11.91 10.50 -12.07
C PRO A 59 -12.41 11.55 -11.08
N ASN A 60 -11.69 12.67 -10.96
CA ASN A 60 -12.06 13.81 -10.13
C ASN A 60 -12.21 13.48 -8.63
N THR A 61 -11.59 12.40 -8.15
CA THR A 61 -11.56 12.07 -6.72
C THR A 61 -10.13 11.96 -6.22
N ILE A 62 -9.94 12.35 -4.95
CA ILE A 62 -8.68 12.22 -4.22
C ILE A 62 -8.63 10.84 -3.51
N ARG A 63 -9.80 10.28 -3.20
CA ARG A 63 -9.91 9.02 -2.47
C ARG A 63 -9.59 7.84 -3.40
N GLN A 64 -8.41 7.26 -3.20
CA GLN A 64 -8.04 5.96 -3.75
C GLN A 64 -8.63 4.86 -2.87
N ILE A 65 -9.27 3.88 -3.47
CA ILE A 65 -9.75 2.68 -2.78
C ILE A 65 -8.72 1.59 -2.98
N ASN A 66 -8.33 0.90 -1.91
CA ASN A 66 -7.38 -0.20 -1.98
C ASN A 66 -8.00 -1.48 -1.45
N PHE A 67 -7.86 -2.53 -2.24
CA PHE A 67 -8.05 -3.90 -1.79
C PHE A 67 -6.67 -4.52 -1.62
N GLU A 68 -6.39 -5.05 -0.44
CA GLU A 68 -5.09 -5.63 -0.12
C GLU A 68 -5.29 -7.09 0.27
N ALA A 69 -4.43 -7.95 -0.26
CA ALA A 69 -4.42 -9.38 0.03
C ALA A 69 -3.01 -9.78 0.45
N SER A 70 -2.93 -10.56 1.53
CA SER A 70 -1.71 -11.06 2.14
C SER A 70 -1.77 -12.57 2.30
N VAL A 71 -0.64 -13.23 2.09
CA VAL A 71 -0.51 -14.68 2.29
C VAL A 71 0.87 -15.04 2.85
N ASP A 72 0.92 -16.08 3.69
CA ASP A 72 2.17 -16.69 4.13
C ASP A 72 3.01 -17.15 2.92
N PHE A 73 4.31 -16.96 3.03
CA PHE A 73 5.26 -17.33 2.00
C PHE A 73 6.50 -17.98 2.63
N ASP A 74 6.86 -19.17 2.19
CA ASP A 74 8.14 -19.80 2.53
C ASP A 74 9.04 -19.83 1.30
N LEU A 75 10.04 -18.95 1.28
CA LEU A 75 11.01 -18.81 0.17
C LEU A 75 11.69 -20.15 -0.22
N ASN A 76 11.77 -21.12 0.70
CA ASN A 76 12.43 -22.41 0.43
C ASN A 76 11.48 -23.48 -0.13
N LYS A 77 10.17 -23.26 -0.07
CA LYS A 77 9.17 -24.29 -0.43
C LYS A 77 8.19 -23.83 -1.50
N GLU A 78 8.06 -22.52 -1.69
CA GLU A 78 6.99 -21.95 -2.50
C GLU A 78 7.53 -21.05 -3.59
N ASN A 79 6.80 -20.99 -4.70
CA ASN A 79 7.09 -20.09 -5.80
C ASN A 79 6.35 -18.76 -5.56
N ALA A 80 7.10 -17.68 -5.35
CA ALA A 80 6.52 -16.35 -5.12
C ALA A 80 5.58 -15.93 -6.26
N PHE A 81 5.93 -16.22 -7.51
CA PHE A 81 5.15 -15.82 -8.67
C PHE A 81 3.78 -16.53 -8.71
N GLU A 82 3.74 -17.83 -8.39
CA GLU A 82 2.49 -18.58 -8.30
C GLU A 82 1.58 -18.04 -7.21
N LEU A 83 2.16 -17.66 -6.06
CA LEU A 83 1.42 -17.06 -4.96
C LEU A 83 0.91 -15.65 -5.27
N LEU A 84 1.70 -14.84 -5.97
CA LEU A 84 1.26 -13.53 -6.43
C LEU A 84 0.08 -13.66 -7.39
N ASN A 85 0.13 -14.61 -8.33
CA ASN A 85 -1.00 -14.89 -9.23
C ASN A 85 -2.22 -15.40 -8.46
N PHE A 86 -2.02 -16.26 -7.46
CA PHE A 86 -3.10 -16.71 -6.59
C PHE A 86 -3.76 -15.55 -5.82
N LEU A 87 -3.00 -14.54 -5.39
CA LEU A 87 -3.53 -13.34 -4.73
C LEU A 87 -4.36 -12.45 -5.66
N MET A 88 -4.27 -12.60 -6.99
CA MET A 88 -5.09 -11.81 -7.92
C MET A 88 -6.56 -12.23 -7.88
N ASP A 89 -6.85 -13.51 -7.70
CA ASP A 89 -8.22 -14.04 -7.64
C ASP A 89 -9.08 -13.39 -6.54
N PRO A 90 -8.66 -13.34 -5.26
CA PRO A 90 -9.44 -12.69 -4.21
C PRO A 90 -9.56 -11.18 -4.43
N LEU A 91 -8.54 -10.52 -4.99
CA LEU A 91 -8.60 -9.09 -5.33
C LEU A 91 -9.61 -8.81 -6.45
N ALA A 92 -9.64 -9.65 -7.49
CA ALA A 92 -10.64 -9.59 -8.55
C ALA A 92 -12.05 -9.80 -8.00
N SER A 93 -12.24 -10.76 -7.11
CA SER A 93 -13.53 -11.01 -6.45
C SER A 93 -14.02 -9.80 -5.65
N TRP A 94 -13.13 -9.12 -4.91
CA TRP A 94 -13.48 -7.91 -4.17
C TRP A 94 -13.75 -6.71 -5.08
N LEU A 95 -12.96 -6.51 -6.13
CA LEU A 95 -13.21 -5.45 -7.11
C LEU A 95 -14.56 -5.68 -7.80
N GLU A 96 -14.84 -6.89 -8.26
CA GLU A 96 -16.10 -7.26 -8.89
C GLU A 96 -17.27 -6.94 -7.96
N SER A 97 -17.21 -7.43 -6.73
CA SER A 97 -18.19 -7.16 -5.68
C SER A 97 -18.41 -5.66 -5.46
N PHE A 98 -17.32 -4.89 -5.37
CA PHE A 98 -17.36 -3.45 -5.19
C PHE A 98 -18.00 -2.70 -6.38
N LEU A 99 -17.72 -3.17 -7.60
CA LEU A 99 -18.28 -2.60 -8.81
C LEU A 99 -19.76 -3.01 -9.01
N GLU A 100 -20.22 -4.14 -8.45
CA GLU A 100 -21.63 -4.58 -8.53
C GLU A 100 -22.48 -3.90 -7.48
N THR A 101 -21.98 -3.85 -6.24
CA THR A 101 -22.76 -3.48 -5.07
C THR A 101 -22.00 -2.45 -4.24
N LYS A 102 -22.51 -1.22 -4.20
CA LYS A 102 -21.94 -0.13 -3.37
C LYS A 102 -22.13 -0.34 -1.86
N GLU A 103 -22.90 -1.36 -1.47
CA GLU A 103 -23.31 -1.64 -0.08
C GLU A 103 -22.48 -2.71 0.62
N ILE A 104 -21.45 -3.27 -0.05
CA ILE A 104 -20.61 -4.28 0.59
C ILE A 104 -19.63 -3.62 1.56
N GLU A 105 -19.75 -3.98 2.84
CA GLU A 105 -18.78 -3.58 3.87
C GLU A 105 -17.52 -4.43 3.75
N PHE A 106 -16.45 -3.82 3.24
CA PHE A 106 -15.13 -4.43 3.22
C PHE A 106 -14.42 -4.22 4.57
N PRO A 107 -13.68 -5.21 5.08
CA PRO A 107 -13.08 -5.12 6.40
C PRO A 107 -11.93 -4.09 6.41
N PRO A 108 -11.98 -3.06 7.29
CA PRO A 108 -10.93 -2.04 7.37
C PRO A 108 -9.65 -2.56 8.03
N LEU A 109 -9.73 -3.73 8.67
CA LEU A 109 -8.62 -4.44 9.28
C LEU A 109 -8.46 -5.78 8.58
N TRP A 110 -7.23 -6.30 8.56
CA TRP A 110 -6.92 -7.62 8.03
C TRP A 110 -7.83 -8.70 8.62
N LYS A 111 -8.64 -9.30 7.75
CA LYS A 111 -9.53 -10.40 8.08
C LYS A 111 -9.10 -11.64 7.32
N LYS A 112 -9.13 -12.78 7.99
CA LYS A 112 -8.80 -14.08 7.39
C LYS A 112 -9.96 -14.59 6.53
N HIS A 113 -9.65 -14.96 5.30
CA HIS A 113 -10.54 -15.61 4.34
C HIS A 113 -9.90 -16.92 3.85
N ARG A 114 -10.72 -17.90 3.48
CA ARG A 114 -10.24 -19.16 2.88
C ARG A 114 -10.51 -19.12 1.38
N PHE A 115 -9.46 -19.18 0.57
CA PHE A 115 -9.52 -19.25 -0.90
C PHE A 115 -8.79 -20.48 -1.40
N LYS A 116 -9.45 -21.35 -2.18
CA LYS A 116 -8.88 -22.56 -2.80
C LYS A 116 -7.96 -23.37 -1.84
N ASN A 117 -8.43 -23.59 -0.61
CA ASN A 117 -7.75 -24.29 0.49
C ASN A 117 -6.54 -23.58 1.12
N ARG A 118 -6.27 -22.32 0.76
CA ARG A 118 -5.26 -21.47 1.41
C ARG A 118 -5.92 -20.36 2.20
N ASP A 119 -5.25 -19.94 3.27
CA ASP A 119 -5.68 -18.80 4.07
C ASP A 119 -5.12 -17.52 3.46
N VAL A 120 -5.98 -16.56 3.16
CA VAL A 120 -5.63 -15.23 2.65
C VAL A 120 -6.15 -14.20 3.64
N TYR A 121 -5.31 -13.27 4.04
CA TYR A 121 -5.73 -12.12 4.83
C TYR A 121 -6.07 -10.99 3.87
N MET A 122 -7.21 -10.35 4.07
CA MET A 122 -7.63 -9.25 3.21
C MET A 122 -8.04 -8.04 4.02
N GLN A 123 -7.72 -6.85 3.53
CA GLN A 123 -8.15 -5.58 4.12
C GLN A 123 -8.50 -4.56 3.04
N TYR A 124 -9.34 -3.60 3.43
CA TYR A 124 -9.71 -2.44 2.66
C TYR A 124 -9.10 -1.18 3.26
N SER A 125 -8.48 -0.35 2.44
CA SER A 125 -7.95 0.94 2.86
C SER A 125 -8.29 2.04 1.86
N THR A 126 -8.15 3.31 2.29
CA THR A 126 -8.38 4.48 1.42
C THR A 126 -7.16 5.39 1.26
N VAL A 127 -5.98 4.84 1.55
CA VAL A 127 -4.69 5.54 1.46
C VAL A 127 -4.37 5.80 -0.01
N ASN A 128 -4.07 7.04 -0.37
CA ASN A 128 -3.68 7.40 -1.73
C ASN A 128 -2.16 7.41 -1.86
N SER A 129 -1.59 6.34 -2.43
CA SER A 129 -0.13 6.16 -2.54
C SER A 129 0.55 7.34 -3.24
N LYS A 130 -0.09 7.98 -4.23
CA LYS A 130 0.49 9.14 -4.95
C LYS A 130 0.53 10.40 -4.09
N LEU A 131 -0.51 10.63 -3.29
CA LEU A 131 -0.56 11.80 -2.40
C LEU A 131 0.36 11.64 -1.20
N GLU A 132 0.49 10.43 -0.66
CA GLU A 132 1.49 10.16 0.38
C GLU A 132 2.90 10.41 -0.16
N ALA A 133 3.22 9.90 -1.36
CA ALA A 133 4.51 10.15 -1.99
C ALA A 133 4.77 11.64 -2.26
N GLU A 134 3.76 12.37 -2.72
CA GLU A 134 3.86 13.82 -2.95
C GLU A 134 4.02 14.59 -1.63
N ALA A 135 3.34 14.17 -0.56
CA ALA A 135 3.49 14.75 0.77
C ALA A 135 4.88 14.47 1.35
N ASP A 136 5.38 13.24 1.23
CA ASP A 136 6.73 12.84 1.65
C ASP A 136 7.80 13.66 0.92
N ARG A 137 7.60 13.91 -0.39
CA ARG A 137 8.44 14.80 -1.19
C ARG A 137 8.41 16.23 -0.69
N LEU A 138 7.22 16.78 -0.44
CA LEU A 138 7.03 18.15 0.06
C LEU A 138 7.61 18.34 1.48
N LEU A 139 7.57 17.30 2.31
CA LEU A 139 8.09 17.30 3.68
C LEU A 139 9.59 16.95 3.74
N GLY A 140 10.25 16.70 2.60
CA GLY A 140 11.67 16.32 2.55
C GLY A 140 11.97 14.97 3.20
N LEU A 141 10.95 14.17 3.49
CA LEU A 141 11.08 12.88 4.20
C LEU A 141 11.74 11.80 3.35
N GLU A 142 11.84 12.02 2.04
CA GLU A 142 12.62 11.16 1.14
C GLU A 142 14.11 11.08 1.54
N HIS A 143 14.62 12.05 2.30
CA HIS A 143 16.04 12.15 2.71
C HIS A 143 16.27 11.97 4.23
N GLY A 144 15.24 11.59 4.98
CA GLY A 144 15.28 11.56 6.45
C GLY A 144 15.14 12.95 7.07
N LEU A 145 14.51 13.01 8.25
CA LEU A 145 14.37 14.24 9.05
C LEU A 145 15.76 14.74 9.46
N LEU A 146 16.38 15.59 8.65
CA LEU A 146 17.54 16.35 9.05
C LEU A 146 17.29 17.84 8.80
N ASN A 147 17.43 18.56 9.91
CA ASN A 147 17.55 20.01 10.05
C ASN A 147 16.22 20.76 10.20
N ALA A 148 15.60 20.56 11.37
CA ALA A 148 14.93 21.68 12.01
C ALA A 148 16.04 22.65 12.49
N ASP A 149 16.19 23.72 11.72
CA ASP A 149 16.78 25.01 12.03
C ASP A 149 17.28 25.19 13.48
N GLU A 150 18.60 25.04 13.68
CA GLU A 150 19.33 25.80 14.70
C GLU A 150 19.55 27.24 14.17
N ASP A 151 18.46 27.97 13.93
CA ASP A 151 18.53 29.41 13.64
C ASP A 151 17.64 30.13 14.66
N GLY A 152 18.26 30.54 15.78
CA GLY A 152 17.52 31.25 16.80
C GLY A 152 18.28 31.61 18.07
N LEU A 153 19.57 31.95 18.01
CA LEU A 153 20.24 32.67 19.10
C LEU A 153 21.24 33.72 18.55
N THR A 154 20.70 34.81 18.03
CA THR A 154 21.39 36.10 18.05
C THR A 154 20.54 37.07 18.85
N GLU A 155 20.80 37.14 20.15
CA GLU A 155 20.48 38.31 20.98
C GLU A 155 21.82 38.91 21.43
N GLU A 156 22.29 39.91 20.67
CA GLU A 156 23.10 40.97 21.25
C GLU A 156 22.18 41.92 22.04
N GLU A 157 22.77 42.53 23.07
CA GLU A 157 22.27 43.60 23.94
C GLU A 157 21.45 43.16 25.17
N GLN A 158 21.70 43.59 26.41
CA GLN A 158 22.67 44.51 27.01
C GLN A 158 22.44 44.47 28.56
N LYS A 159 23.51 44.77 29.31
CA LYS A 159 23.54 45.45 30.64
C LYS A 159 23.51 44.67 31.96
N ASP A 160 24.47 45.11 32.77
CA ASP A 160 24.56 45.14 34.24
C ASP A 160 24.96 43.87 35.00
N GLN A 161 26.25 43.79 35.36
CA GLN A 161 26.65 43.97 36.76
C GLN A 161 28.17 44.19 36.95
N PRO A 162 28.57 44.98 37.98
CA PRO A 162 29.92 45.53 38.13
C PRO A 162 30.89 44.56 38.82
N LEU A 163 32.18 44.77 38.55
CA LEU A 163 33.28 44.21 39.34
C LEU A 163 33.18 44.67 40.79
N HIS A 164 33.32 43.73 41.73
CA HIS A 164 34.09 43.93 42.95
C HIS A 164 34.67 42.61 43.47
#